data_AF-A0A935F0Z4-F1
#
_entry.id   AF-A0A935F0Z4-F1
#
_cell.length_a   1.000
_cell.length_b   1.000
_cell.length_c   1.000
_cell.angle_alpha   90.00
_cell.angle_beta   90.00
_cell.angle_gamma   90.00
#
_symmetry.space_group_name_H-M   'P 1'
#
loop_
_entity.id
_entity.type
_entity.pdbx_description
1 polymer ?
#
loop_
_entity_poly.entity_id
_entity_poly.type
_entity_poly.pdbx_seq_one_letter_code
_entity_poly.pdbx_strand_id
1 'polypeptide(L)'
;MAASGVRITQFSLMRTLSREGTVRISDLARACLLDRTAMTRTLDPLVAQGYVRIAPGSDARTREVTLTRAGAAALDAAADEWKRAQATVARRIGRERLDALIATLAELESLHPDAPERD
;
A
#
# COMPACT_ATOMS: atom_id res chain seq x y z
N MET A 1 10.39 8.03 5.97
CA MET A 1 10.61 6.58 5.80
C MET A 1 12.09 6.23 5.59
N ALA A 2 13.02 7.16 5.87
CA ALA A 2 14.43 6.92 5.62
C ALA A 2 15.06 6.02 6.69
N ALA A 3 14.55 6.07 7.92
CA ALA A 3 15.08 5.26 9.03
C ALA A 3 14.61 3.80 8.96
N SER A 4 13.37 3.56 8.56
CA SER A 4 12.83 2.21 8.28
C SER A 4 13.36 1.57 7.00
N GLY A 5 13.97 2.34 6.08
CA GLY A 5 14.47 1.84 4.79
C GLY A 5 13.36 1.45 3.80
N VAL A 6 12.09 1.68 4.13
CA VAL A 6 10.92 1.32 3.33
C VAL A 6 10.45 2.53 2.53
N ARG A 7 10.16 2.39 1.24
CA ARG A 7 9.59 3.49 0.42
C ARG A 7 8.09 3.65 0.69
N ILE A 8 7.53 4.82 0.39
CA ILE A 8 6.09 5.06 0.59
C ILE A 8 5.21 4.09 -0.22
N THR A 9 5.61 3.72 -1.44
CA THR A 9 4.89 2.75 -2.28
C THR A 9 4.93 1.34 -1.67
N GLN A 10 6.08 0.94 -1.14
CA GLN A 10 6.24 -0.33 -0.42
C GLN A 10 5.40 -0.36 0.87
N PHE A 11 5.34 0.75 1.59
CA PHE A 11 4.51 0.90 2.78
C PHE A 11 3.03 0.76 2.46
N SER A 12 2.53 1.48 1.45
CA SER A 12 1.13 1.38 1.03
C SER A 12 0.75 -0.06 0.68
N LEU A 13 1.60 -0.74 -0.09
CA LEU A 13 1.41 -2.14 -0.46
C LEU A 13 1.38 -3.06 0.76
N MET A 14 2.36 -2.96 1.66
CA MET A 14 2.40 -3.78 2.88
C MET A 14 1.21 -3.50 3.79
N ARG A 15 0.73 -2.25 3.85
CA ARG A 15 -0.47 -1.86 4.60
C ARG A 15 -1.74 -2.48 4.01
N THR A 16 -1.85 -2.57 2.67
CA THR A 16 -2.94 -3.29 2.01
C THR A 16 -2.89 -4.78 2.37
N LEU A 17 -1.73 -5.42 2.26
CA LEU A 17 -1.56 -6.83 2.64
C LEU A 17 -1.83 -7.10 4.13
N SER A 18 -1.49 -6.17 5.01
CA SER A 18 -1.81 -6.30 6.44
C SER A 18 -3.32 -6.28 6.72
N ARG A 19 -4.12 -5.65 5.84
CA ARG A 19 -5.58 -5.57 5.99
C ARG A 19 -6.30 -6.72 5.30
N GLU A 20 -5.83 -7.10 4.12
CA GLU A 20 -6.50 -8.06 3.23
C GLU A 20 -5.91 -9.47 3.32
N GLY A 21 -4.73 -9.63 3.92
CA GLY A 21 -4.03 -10.90 4.05
C GLY A 21 -3.31 -11.29 2.76
N THR A 22 -3.63 -12.47 2.23
CA THR A 22 -3.04 -12.97 0.98
C THR A 22 -3.82 -12.43 -0.21
N VAL A 23 -3.14 -11.75 -1.13
CA VAL A 23 -3.76 -11.06 -2.26
C VAL A 23 -3.08 -11.46 -3.57
N ARG A 24 -3.85 -11.61 -4.66
CA ARG A 24 -3.28 -11.82 -6.00
C ARG A 24 -2.49 -10.58 -6.42
N ILE A 25 -1.32 -10.77 -7.02
CA ILE A 25 -0.45 -9.64 -7.44
C ILE A 25 -1.18 -8.66 -8.38
N SER A 26 -2.07 -9.15 -9.25
CA SER A 26 -2.89 -8.31 -10.13
C SER A 26 -3.86 -7.41 -9.39
N ASP A 27 -4.47 -7.93 -8.32
CA ASP A 27 -5.44 -7.16 -7.53
C ASP A 27 -4.73 -6.16 -6.64
N LEU A 28 -3.58 -6.54 -6.09
CA LEU A 28 -2.71 -5.62 -5.35
C LEU A 28 -2.22 -4.47 -6.24
N ALA A 29 -1.90 -4.76 -7.51
CA ALA A 29 -1.49 -3.75 -8.48
C ALA A 29 -2.62 -2.74 -8.73
N ARG A 30 -3.84 -3.24 -8.94
CA ARG A 30 -5.04 -2.40 -9.07
C ARG A 30 -5.28 -1.56 -7.82
N ALA A 31 -5.27 -2.17 -6.64
CA ALA A 31 -5.51 -1.50 -5.36
C ALA A 31 -4.45 -0.42 -5.04
N CYS A 32 -3.23 -0.59 -5.55
CA CYS A 32 -2.15 0.39 -5.39
C CYS A 32 -2.02 1.36 -6.57
N LEU A 33 -2.89 1.29 -7.58
CA LEU A 33 -2.82 2.08 -8.83
C LEU A 33 -1.44 1.97 -9.51
N LEU A 34 -0.87 0.76 -9.50
CA LEU A 34 0.42 0.45 -10.11
C LEU A 34 0.24 -0.46 -11.32
N ASP A 35 1.02 -0.22 -12.37
CA ASP A 35 1.15 -1.20 -13.45
C ASP A 35 1.95 -2.44 -12.99
N ARG A 36 1.91 -3.51 -13.79
CA ARG A 36 2.56 -4.78 -13.47
C ARG A 36 4.09 -4.66 -13.34
N THR A 37 4.73 -3.81 -14.13
CA THR A 37 6.19 -3.60 -14.09
C THR A 37 6.57 -2.88 -12.81
N ALA A 38 5.85 -1.82 -12.45
CA ALA A 38 6.01 -1.09 -11.20
C ALA A 38 5.74 -1.98 -9.97
N MET A 39 4.70 -2.83 -10.03
CA MET A 39 4.39 -3.78 -8.97
C MET A 39 5.54 -4.77 -8.74
N THR A 40 6.06 -5.37 -9.82
CA THR A 40 7.17 -6.33 -9.73
C THR A 40 8.41 -5.68 -9.11
N ARG A 41 8.82 -4.51 -9.63
CA ARG A 41 9.94 -3.73 -9.09
C ARG A 41 9.75 -3.31 -7.63
N THR A 42 8.51 -3.16 -7.18
CA THR A 42 8.19 -2.83 -5.79
C THR A 42 8.27 -4.06 -4.88
N LEU A 43 7.84 -5.22 -5.37
CA LEU A 43 7.84 -6.49 -4.64
C LEU A 43 9.23 -7.12 -4.52
N ASP A 44 10.07 -7.05 -5.55
CA ASP A 44 11.40 -7.67 -5.58
C ASP A 44 12.25 -7.36 -4.32
N PRO A 45 12.46 -6.09 -3.92
CA PRO A 45 13.22 -5.78 -2.71
C PRO A 45 12.50 -6.25 -1.43
N LEU A 46 11.17 -6.27 -1.40
CA LEU A 46 10.41 -6.73 -0.23
C LEU A 46 10.50 -8.24 -0.05
N VAL A 47 10.59 -8.99 -1.15
CA VAL A 47 10.88 -10.43 -1.13
C VAL A 47 12.31 -10.67 -0.67
N ALA A 48 13.28 -9.92 -1.21
CA ALA A 48 14.70 -10.04 -0.84
C ALA A 48 14.93 -9.74 0.65
N GLN A 49 14.18 -8.80 1.23
CA GLN A 49 14.20 -8.47 2.66
C GLN A 49 13.38 -9.44 3.52
N GLY A 50 12.66 -10.39 2.91
CA GLY A 50 11.79 -11.34 3.61
C GLY A 50 10.53 -10.72 4.20
N TYR A 51 10.14 -9.51 3.78
CA TYR A 51 8.95 -8.81 4.27
C TYR A 51 7.66 -9.33 3.64
N VAL A 52 7.74 -9.82 2.41
CA VAL A 52 6.62 -10.47 1.73
C VAL A 52 7.05 -11.82 1.17
N ARG A 53 6.09 -12.74 1.04
CA ARG A 53 6.28 -14.03 0.39
C ARG A 53 5.35 -14.12 -0.80
N ILE A 54 5.86 -14.60 -1.93
CA ILE A 54 5.05 -14.86 -3.12
C ILE A 54 4.92 -16.37 -3.33
N ALA A 55 3.70 -16.86 -3.52
CA ALA A 55 3.38 -18.26 -3.79
C ALA A 55 2.49 -18.39 -5.05
N PRO A 56 2.42 -19.58 -5.66
CA PRO A 56 1.35 -19.89 -6.62
C PRO A 56 -0.01 -19.66 -5.96
N GLY A 57 -0.94 -19.05 -6.69
CA GLY A 57 -2.33 -18.92 -6.23
C GLY A 57 -3.13 -20.20 -6.46
N SER A 58 -4.44 -20.11 -6.23
CA SER A 58 -5.39 -21.21 -6.47
C SER A 58 -5.44 -21.66 -7.94
N ASP A 59 -5.23 -20.74 -8.88
CA ASP A 59 -4.96 -21.04 -10.30
C ASP A 59 -3.44 -21.00 -10.54
N ALA A 60 -2.92 -22.01 -11.24
CA ALA A 60 -1.51 -22.15 -11.64
C ALA A 60 -0.97 -20.94 -12.43
N ARG A 61 -1.84 -20.12 -13.03
CA ARG A 61 -1.48 -18.90 -13.75
C ARG A 61 -1.39 -17.65 -12.87
N THR A 62 -1.81 -17.76 -11.61
CA THR A 62 -1.85 -16.65 -10.66
C THR A 62 -0.73 -16.75 -9.63
N ARG A 63 -0.28 -15.59 -9.15
CA ARG A 63 0.65 -15.49 -8.03
C ARG A 63 0.00 -14.66 -6.95
N GLU A 64 0.11 -15.15 -5.74
CA GLU A 64 -0.39 -14.51 -4.53
C GLU A 64 0.76 -14.06 -3.66
N VAL A 65 0.56 -12.93 -2.99
CA VAL A 65 1.54 -12.35 -2.09
C VAL A 65 0.93 -12.19 -0.71
N THR A 66 1.72 -12.52 0.31
CA THR A 66 1.34 -12.43 1.71
C THR A 66 2.40 -11.64 2.47
N LEU A 67 1.96 -10.80 3.41
CA LEU A 67 2.87 -10.14 4.35
C LEU A 67 3.43 -11.18 5.34
N THR A 68 4.74 -11.16 5.58
CA THR A 68 5.35 -12.02 6.59
C THR A 68 5.31 -11.36 7.97
N ARG A 69 5.68 -12.11 9.02
CA ARG A 69 5.86 -11.53 10.36
C ARG A 69 6.94 -10.45 10.38
N ALA A 70 8.03 -10.63 9.64
CA ALA A 70 9.09 -9.63 9.51
C ALA A 70 8.57 -8.37 8.79
N GLY A 71 7.77 -8.56 7.74
CA GLY A 71 7.11 -7.45 7.03
C GLY A 71 6.13 -6.67 7.90
N ALA A 72 5.35 -7.36 8.73
CA ALA A 72 4.45 -6.71 9.69
C ALA A 72 5.23 -5.84 10.70
N ALA A 73 6.32 -6.36 11.27
CA ALA A 73 7.16 -5.58 12.17
C ALA A 73 7.80 -4.36 11.49
N ALA A 74 8.26 -4.52 10.24
CA ALA A 74 8.79 -3.41 9.45
C ALA A 74 7.72 -2.36 9.11
N LEU A 75 6.49 -2.82 8.81
CA LEU A 75 5.34 -1.95 8.57
C LEU A 75 4.99 -1.13 9.81
N ASP A 76 4.98 -1.74 10.99
CA ASP A 76 4.69 -1.06 12.26
C ASP A 76 5.75 0.02 12.55
N ALA A 77 7.04 -0.31 12.41
CA ALA A 77 8.12 0.66 12.57
C ALA A 77 7.99 1.85 11.61
N ALA A 78 7.58 1.58 10.36
CA ALA A 78 7.36 2.61 9.35
C ALA A 78 6.07 3.42 9.60
N ALA A 79 5.06 2.85 10.24
CA ALA A 79 3.77 3.50 10.48
C ALA A 79 3.92 4.75 11.36
N ASP A 80 4.84 4.74 12.32
CA ASP A 80 5.08 5.89 13.18
C ASP A 80 5.79 7.04 12.44
N GLU A 81 6.70 6.73 11.53
CA GLU A 81 7.27 7.74 10.62
C GLU A 81 6.19 8.34 9.72
N TRP A 82 5.29 7.51 9.20
CA TRP A 82 4.19 7.95 8.36
C TRP A 82 3.22 8.87 9.11
N LYS A 83 2.83 8.51 10.35
CA LYS A 83 1.99 9.36 11.21
C LYS A 83 2.63 10.73 11.43
N ARG A 84 3.94 10.79 11.67
CA ARG A 84 4.67 12.07 11.83
C ARG A 84 4.66 12.91 10.56
N ALA A 85 4.81 12.28 9.40
CA ALA A 85 4.73 12.97 8.11
C ALA A 85 3.33 13.56 7.89
N GLN A 86 2.26 12.78 8.13
CA GLN A 86 0.88 13.25 8.01
C GLN A 86 0.57 14.38 8.99
N ALA A 87 1.01 14.26 10.25
CA ALA A 87 0.82 15.32 11.26
C ALA A 87 1.51 16.63 10.86
N THR A 88 2.65 16.56 10.18
CA THR A 88 3.36 17.75 9.67
C THR A 88 2.54 18.44 8.58
N VAL A 89 1.94 17.68 7.66
CA VAL A 89 1.05 18.22 6.62
C VAL A 89 -0.19 18.85 7.25
N ALA A 90 -0.86 18.13 8.16
CA ALA A 90 -2.05 18.61 8.86
C ALA A 90 -1.79 19.91 9.64
N ARG A 91 -0.63 20.04 10.29
CA ARG A 91 -0.23 21.27 10.99
C ARG A 91 0.01 22.45 10.05
N ARG A 92 0.53 22.23 8.84
CA ARG A 92 0.85 23.31 7.89
C ARG A 92 -0.37 23.78 7.12
N ILE A 93 -1.26 22.86 6.75
CA ILE A 93 -2.44 23.14 5.93
C ILE A 93 -3.66 23.50 6.81
N GLY A 94 -3.70 23.00 8.04
CA GLY A 94 -4.88 23.04 8.90
C GLY A 94 -5.77 21.82 8.66
N ARG A 95 -6.35 21.29 9.74
CA ARG A 95 -7.13 20.03 9.69
C ARG A 95 -8.37 20.16 8.81
N GLU A 96 -9.11 21.25 8.93
CA GLU A 96 -10.32 21.50 8.14
C GLU A 96 -10.04 21.52 6.62
N ARG A 97 -8.99 22.23 6.19
CA ARG A 97 -8.60 22.30 4.77
C ARG A 97 -8.09 20.95 4.25
N LEU A 98 -7.39 20.19 5.09
CA LEU A 98 -6.94 18.85 4.75
C LEU A 98 -8.13 17.89 4.59
N ASP A 99 -9.08 17.92 5.52
CA ASP A 99 -10.28 17.09 5.47
C ASP A 99 -11.13 17.42 4.24
N ALA A 100 -11.29 18.71 3.90
CA ALA A 100 -11.96 19.15 2.68
C ALA A 100 -11.25 18.66 1.41
N LEU A 101 -9.92 18.76 1.34
CA LEU A 101 -9.15 18.25 0.21
C LEU A 101 -9.33 16.73 0.04
N ILE A 102 -9.28 15.96 1.14
CA ILE A 102 -9.49 14.51 1.10
C ILE A 102 -10.89 14.18 0.58
N ALA A 103 -11.92 14.91 1.02
CA ALA A 103 -13.28 14.70 0.55
C ALA A 103 -13.41 14.96 -0.97
N THR A 104 -12.82 16.04 -1.48
CA THR A 104 -12.82 16.35 -2.92
C THR A 104 -12.05 15.30 -3.74
N LEU A 105 -10.92 14.79 -3.22
CA LEU A 105 -10.18 13.72 -3.88
C LEU A 105 -10.98 12.40 -3.92
N ALA A 106 -11.70 12.07 -2.85
CA ALA A 106 -12.56 10.88 -2.80
C ALA A 106 -13.75 11.00 -3.77
N GLU A 107 -14.34 12.19 -3.90
CA GLU A 107 -15.36 12.46 -4.91
C GLU A 107 -14.79 12.25 -6.32
N LEU A 108 -13.61 12.81 -6.61
CA LEU A 108 -12.94 12.62 -7.91
C LEU A 108 -12.61 11.14 -8.19
N GLU A 109 -12.17 10.39 -7.19
CA GLU A 109 -11.91 8.95 -7.31
C GLU A 109 -13.19 8.17 -7.67
N SER A 110 -14.33 8.53 -7.08
CA SER A 110 -15.62 7.89 -7.38
C SER A 110 -16.13 8.14 -8.80
N LEU A 111 -15.64 9.19 -9.46
CA LEU A 111 -15.95 9.47 -10.87
C LEU A 111 -15.10 8.66 -11.85
N HIS A 112 -14.09 7.91 -11.36
CA HIS A 112 -13.26 7.08 -12.22
C HIS A 112 -14.03 5.83 -12.68
N PRO A 113 -14.13 5.55 -13.99
CA PRO A 113 -14.98 4.47 -14.52
C PRO A 113 -14.55 3.04 -14.11
N ASP A 114 -13.31 2.87 -13.62
CA ASP A 114 -12.80 1.61 -13.05
C ASP A 114 -12.63 1.64 -11.51
N ALA A 115 -13.28 2.56 -10.79
CA ALA A 115 -13.23 2.58 -9.33
C ALA A 115 -13.83 1.28 -8.76
N PRO A 116 -13.15 0.56 -7.85
CA PRO A 116 -13.70 -0.64 -7.25
C PRO A 116 -14.95 -0.27 -6.43
N GLU A 117 -16.09 -0.88 -6.73
CA GLU A 117 -17.30 -0.80 -5.92
C GLU A 117 -16.93 -1.18 -4.47
N ARG A 118 -17.12 -0.24 -3.54
CA ARG A 118 -16.90 -0.47 -2.11
C ARG A 118 -18.23 -0.92 -1.51
N ASP A 119 -18.40 -2.23 -1.30
CA ASP A 119 -19.41 -2.79 -0.41
C ASP A 119 -19.15 -2.38 1.06
#